data_AF-A0A8T5QPW8-F1
#
_entry.id   AF-A0A8T5QPW8-F1
#
_cell.length_a   1.000
_cell.length_b   1.000
_cell.length_c   1.000
_cell.angle_alpha   90.00
_cell.angle_beta   90.00
_cell.angle_gamma   90.00
#
_symmetry.space_group_name_H-M   'P 1'
#
loop_
_entity.id
_entity.type
_entity.pdbx_description
1 polymer ?
#
loop_
_entity_poly.entity_id
_entity_poly.type
_entity_poly.pdbx_seq_one_letter_code
_entity_poly.pdbx_strand_id
1 'polypeptide(L)' 'MVMKGFKSFGRKTEMVFEDNFNCVIGPNGSGKSNVIDSICFVLGKGSSKALRAEKSSNLIYNGGKKGTP' A
#
# COMPACT_ATOMS: atom_id res chain seq x y z
N MET A 1 -2.25 2.96 11.73
CA MET A 1 -2.36 1.89 10.72
C MET A 1 -1.01 1.21 10.56
N VAL A 2 -0.96 -0.12 10.53
CA VAL A 2 0.29 -0.88 10.38
C VAL A 2 0.24 -1.71 9.10
N MET A 3 1.24 -1.56 8.23
CA MET A 3 1.40 -2.36 7.01
C MET A 3 2.69 -3.19 7.09
N LYS A 4 2.65 -4.43 6.59
CA LYS A 4 3.82 -5.30 6.49
C LYS A 4 3.66 -6.24 5.30
N GLY A 5 4.66 -6.26 4.42
CA GLY A 5 4.66 -7.14 3.25
C GLY A 5 3.59 -6.79 2.21
N PHE A 6 3.10 -5.55 2.16
CA PHE A 6 2.04 -5.13 1.23
C PHE A 6 2.59 -4.27 0.10
N LYS A 7 2.54 -4.78 -1.14
CA LYS A 7 2.99 -4.12 -2.37
C LYS A 7 4.41 -3.56 -2.28
N SER A 8 4.56 -2.24 -2.09
CA SER A 8 5.86 -1.59 -1.90
C SER A 8 6.35 -1.71 -0.46
N PHE A 9 5.44 -1.72 0.52
CA PHE A 9 5.71 -1.78 1.96
C PHE A 9 6.17 -3.16 2.42
N GLY A 10 7.41 -3.54 2.08
CA GLY A 10 7.99 -4.84 2.44
C GLY A 10 8.33 -5.00 3.92
N ARG A 11 8.71 -3.91 4.59
CA ARG A 11 8.99 -3.88 6.03
C ARG A 11 7.76 -3.47 6.82
N LYS A 12 7.78 -3.67 8.14
CA LYS A 12 6.76 -3.13 9.03
C LYS A 12 6.84 -1.60 8.97
N THR A 13 5.76 -0.98 8.53
CA THR A 13 5.61 0.47 8.47
C THR A 13 4.37 0.86 9.27
N GLU A 14 4.54 1.81 10.17
CA GLU A 14 3.48 2.38 10.97
C GLU A 14 3.16 3.79 10.45
N MET A 15 1.87 4.04 10.20
CA MET A 15 1.34 5.33 9.81
C MET A 15 0.40 5.81 10.92
N VAL A 16 0.75 6.93 11.53
CA VAL A 16 -0.08 7.63 12.49
C VAL A 16 -1.02 8.54 11.70
N PHE A 17 -2.31 8.45 11.98
CA PHE A 17 -3.34 9.31 11.39
C PHE A 17 -3.89 10.20 12.48
N GLU A 18 -3.96 11.49 12.20
CA GLU A 18 -4.57 12.48 13.11
C GLU A 18 -6.08 12.55 12.91
N ASP A 19 -6.79 12.91 13.97
CA ASP A 19 -8.23 13.19 13.94
C ASP A 19 -8.45 14.50 13.19
N ASN A 20 -8.74 14.44 11.88
CA ASN A 20 -9.39 15.46 11.03
C ASN A 20 -9.00 15.25 9.57
N PHE A 21 -7.74 15.51 9.23
CA PHE A 21 -7.25 15.50 7.86
C PHE A 21 -5.80 15.05 7.80
N ASN A 22 -5.52 14.14 6.87
CA ASN A 22 -4.19 13.59 6.66
C ASN A 22 -3.84 13.68 5.17
N CYS A 23 -2.60 14.06 4.86
CA CYS A 23 -2.12 14.18 3.48
C CYS A 23 -1.01 13.17 3.21
N VAL A 24 -1.13 12.39 2.13
CA VAL A 24 -0.13 11.40 1.70
C VAL A 24 0.60 11.94 0.47
N ILE A 25 1.85 12.39 0.65
CA ILE A 25 2.69 13.01 -0.39
C ILE A 25 4.02 12.28 -0.60
N GLY A 26 4.73 12.62 -1.68
CA GLY A 26 6.03 12.02 -2.03
C GLY A 26 6.26 11.82 -3.55
N PRO A 27 7.47 11.41 -3.97
CA PRO A 27 7.82 11.22 -5.38
C PRO A 27 7.04 10.11 -6.09
N ASN A 28 6.98 10.13 -7.42
CA ASN A 28 6.36 9.04 -8.18
C ASN A 28 7.10 7.71 -7.92
N GLY A 29 6.32 6.64 -7.70
CA GLY A 29 6.86 5.33 -7.32
C GLY A 29 7.09 5.12 -5.83
N SER A 30 6.92 6.12 -4.95
CA SER A 30 7.17 5.99 -3.50
C SER A 30 6.08 5.25 -2.70
N GLY A 31 5.17 4.53 -3.36
CA GLY A 31 4.13 3.74 -2.67
C GLY A 31 2.90 4.51 -2.17
N LYS A 32 2.77 5.82 -2.42
CA LYS A 32 1.62 6.65 -1.95
C LYS A 32 0.26 6.01 -2.23
N SER A 33 0.02 5.62 -3.48
CA SER A 33 -1.28 5.06 -3.86
C SER A 33 -1.50 3.66 -3.25
N ASN A 34 -0.42 2.93 -2.91
CA ASN A 34 -0.52 1.64 -2.22
C ASN A 34 -1.07 1.80 -0.79
N VAL A 35 -0.97 2.99 -0.17
CA VAL A 35 -1.64 3.28 1.11
C VAL A 35 -3.16 3.22 0.96
N ILE A 36 -3.70 3.78 -0.12
CA ILE A 36 -5.14 3.71 -0.40
C ILE A 36 -5.54 2.29 -0.81
N ASP A 37 -4.70 1.56 -1.55
CA ASP A 37 -4.98 0.18 -1.92
C ASP A 37 -5.08 -0.74 -0.70
N SER A 38 -4.24 -0.56 0.33
CA SER A 38 -4.32 -1.38 1.54
C SER A 38 -5.58 -1.10 2.34
N ILE A 39 -6.01 0.17 2.44
CA ILE A 39 -7.29 0.54 3.04
C ILE A 39 -8.45 -0.09 2.25
N CYS A 40 -8.44 0.03 0.92
CA CYS A 40 -9.46 -0.57 0.06
C CYS A 40 -9.49 -2.11 0.18
N PHE A 41 -8.34 -2.75 0.30
CA PHE A 41 -8.21 -4.18 0.46
C PHE A 41 -8.84 -4.66 1.78
N VAL A 42 -8.54 -4.00 2.91
CA VAL A 42 -9.11 -4.39 4.21
C VAL A 42 -10.61 -4.08 4.33
N LEU A 43 -11.10 -3.08 3.61
CA LEU A 43 -12.53 -2.78 3.50
C LEU A 43 -13.28 -3.72 2.54
N GLY A 44 -12.63 -4.74 1.98
CA GLY A 44 -13.27 -5.76 1.16
C GLY A 44 -13.56 -5.31 -0.27
N LYS A 45 -12.90 -4.27 -0.78
CA LYS A 45 -13.01 -3.87 -2.20
C LYS A 45 -12.36 -4.96 -3.06
N GLY A 46 -13.17 -5.93 -3.48
CA GLY A 46 -12.73 -7.30 -3.75
C GLY A 46 -12.24 -7.62 -5.17
N SER A 47 -12.26 -6.70 -6.13
CA SER A 47 -11.72 -7.01 -7.46
C SER A 47 -10.24 -6.65 -7.55
N SER A 48 -9.43 -7.57 -8.10
CA SER A 48 -7.99 -7.34 -8.34
C SER A 48 -7.76 -6.05 -9.16
N LYS A 49 -8.66 -5.77 -10.12
CA LYS A 49 -8.66 -4.53 -10.92
C LYS A 49 -8.81 -3.28 -10.05
N ALA A 50 -9.72 -3.27 -9.07
CA ALA A 50 -9.89 -2.14 -8.16
C ALA A 50 -8.66 -1.92 -7.27
N LEU A 51 -7.97 -3.00 -6.91
CA LEU A 51 -6.74 -2.96 -6.13
C LEU A 51 -5.49 -2.80 -6.99
N ARG A 52 -5.62 -2.53 -8.29
CA ARG A 52 -4.49 -2.36 -9.23
C ARG A 52 -3.50 -3.52 -9.13
N ALA A 53 -4.05 -4.72 -9.13
CA ALA A 53 -3.35 -5.99 -9.06
C ALA A 53 -3.91 -6.91 -10.15
N GLU A 54 -3.04 -7.64 -10.85
CA GLU A 54 -3.49 -8.65 -11.82
C GLU A 54 -3.94 -9.94 -11.11
N LYS A 55 -3.22 -10.30 -10.05
CA LYS A 55 -3.49 -11.47 -9.19
C LYS A 55 -3.38 -11.05 -7.73
N SER A 56 -4.06 -11.77 -6.83
CA SER A 56 -3.99 -11.49 -5.40
C SER A 56 -2.57 -11.58 -4.83
N SER A 57 -1.72 -12.43 -5.41
CA SER A 57 -0.28 -12.52 -5.09
C SER A 57 0.48 -11.20 -5.30
N ASN A 58 0.01 -10.33 -6.21
CA ASN A 58 0.64 -9.04 -6.48
C ASN A 58 0.41 -8.01 -5.36
N LEU A 59 -0.46 -8.32 -4.38
CA LEU A 59 -0.62 -7.53 -3.17
C LEU A 59 0.50 -7.80 -2.16
N ILE A 60 1.20 -8.94 -2.28
CA ILE A 60 2.33 -9.30 -1.42
C ILE A 60 3.59 -8.62 -1.96
N TYR A 61 4.42 -8.10 -1.06
CA TYR A 61 5.72 -7.53 -1.41
C TYR A 61 6.64 -8.58 -2.04
N ASN A 62 7.14 -8.31 -3.24
CA ASN A 62 7.95 -9.24 -4.05
C ASN A 62 9.38 -8.72 -4.30
N GLY A 63 9.99 -8.01 -3.36
CA GLY A 63 11.41 -7.61 -3.41
C GLY A 63 11.72 -6.25 -4.05
N GLY A 64 10.77 -5.65 -4.79
CA GLY A 64 10.91 -4.33 -5.41
C GLY A 64 12.03 -4.21 -6.48
N LYS A 65 11.93 -3.24 -7.38
CA LYS A 65 13.07 -2.86 -8.24
C LYS A 65 13.94 -1.89 -7.43
N LYS A 66 15.04 -2.37 -6.83
CA LYS A 66 15.98 -1.61 -5.99
C LYS A 66 15.35 -0.93 -4.77
N GLY A 67 15.26 -1.65 -3.64
CA GLY A 67 15.43 -1.13 -2.27
C GLY A 67 14.61 0.09 -1.80
N THR A 68 13.64 0.55 -2.58
CA THR A 68 12.79 1.69 -2.23
C THR A 68 11.54 1.11 -1.57
N PRO A 69 11.13 1.64 -0.40
CA PRO A 69 10.02 1.11 0.39
C PRO A 69 8.64 1.22 -0.26
#